data_AF-A0A524LFC9-F1
#
_entry.id   AF-A0A524LFC9-F1
#
_cell.length_a   1.000
_cell.length_b   1.000
_cell.length_c   1.000
_cell.angle_alpha   90.00
_cell.angle_beta   90.00
_cell.angle_gamma   90.00
#
_symmetry.space_group_name_H-M   'P 1'
#
loop_
_entity.id
_entity.type
_entity.pdbx_description
1 polymer ?
#
loop_
_entity_poly.entity_id
_entity_poly.type
_entity_poly.pdbx_seq_one_letter_code
_entity_poly.pdbx_strand_id
1 'polypeptide(L)'
;MRRGSLKGYSGSINRVIKIKGERMEYFISGSPETTFEQAMRDNWPFEEHDSKSKFRIITDSGVDVTKSALSSHEGTVLIEFIS
;
A
#
# COMPACT_ATOMS: atom_id res chain seq x y z
N MET A 1 -16.97 16.37 -29.15
CA MET A 1 -16.12 15.60 -28.22
C MET A 1 -15.60 16.54 -27.13
N ARG A 2 -16.16 16.51 -25.92
CA ARG A 2 -15.62 17.27 -24.79
C ARG A 2 -14.45 16.46 -24.21
N ARG A 3 -13.22 16.92 -24.44
CA ARG A 3 -12.05 16.52 -23.65
C ARG A 3 -12.22 17.09 -22.24
N GLY A 4 -12.89 16.33 -21.37
CA GLY A 4 -12.90 16.60 -19.94
C GLY A 4 -11.49 16.34 -19.41
N SER A 5 -10.79 17.41 -19.04
CA SER A 5 -9.61 17.33 -18.20
C SER A 5 -10.02 16.60 -16.90
N LEU A 6 -9.41 15.45 -16.60
CA LEU A 6 -9.54 14.71 -15.33
C LEU A 6 -8.92 15.49 -14.14
N LYS A 7 -9.01 16.82 -14.13
CA LYS A 7 -8.74 17.67 -12.96
C LYS A 7 -9.92 17.52 -12.01
N GLY A 8 -9.96 16.45 -11.21
CA GLY A 8 -11.04 16.33 -10.21
C GLY A 8 -11.22 15.00 -9.50
N TYR A 9 -10.54 13.91 -9.87
CA TYR A 9 -10.51 12.72 -9.01
C TYR A 9 -9.45 12.93 -7.93
N SER A 10 -9.80 13.57 -6.82
CA SER A 10 -9.08 13.39 -5.55
C SER A 10 -9.44 12.03 -4.93
N GLY A 11 -9.45 10.97 -5.75
CA GLY A 11 -9.93 9.66 -5.35
C GLY A 11 -8.88 9.00 -4.48
N SER A 12 -9.21 8.74 -3.21
CA SER A 12 -8.39 7.87 -2.37
C SER A 12 -8.45 6.44 -2.90
N ILE A 13 -7.30 5.83 -3.09
CA ILE A 13 -7.17 4.41 -3.38
C ILE A 13 -7.00 3.66 -2.07
N ASN A 14 -7.81 2.62 -1.88
CA ASN A 14 -7.65 1.65 -0.79
C ASN A 14 -6.93 0.40 -1.30
N ARG A 15 -6.05 -0.15 -0.47
CA ARG A 15 -5.36 -1.42 -0.71
C ARG A 15 -5.43 -2.31 0.51
N VAL A 16 -5.48 -3.61 0.26
CA VAL A 16 -5.42 -4.64 1.30
C VAL A 16 -3.95 -5.04 1.50
N ILE A 17 -3.51 -5.04 2.75
CA ILE A 17 -2.20 -5.52 3.17
C ILE A 17 -2.36 -6.72 4.10
N LYS A 18 -1.48 -7.71 3.95
CA LYS A 18 -1.36 -8.86 4.85
C LYS A 18 0.06 -9.01 5.33
N ILE A 19 0.27 -9.34 6.59
CA ILE A 19 1.59 -9.83 7.03
C ILE A 19 1.82 -11.20 6.40
N LYS A 20 2.97 -11.39 5.75
CA LYS A 20 3.26 -12.67 5.11
C LYS A 20 3.29 -13.81 6.13
N GLY A 21 2.47 -14.83 5.89
CA GLY A 21 2.34 -15.99 6.79
C GLY A 21 1.23 -15.83 7.83
N GLU A 22 0.59 -14.66 7.92
CA GLU A 22 -0.54 -14.41 8.80
C GLU A 22 -1.87 -14.35 8.05
N ARG A 23 -2.97 -14.49 8.80
CA ARG A 23 -4.33 -14.42 8.25
C ARG A 23 -4.96 -13.03 8.34
N MET A 24 -4.34 -12.11 9.08
CA MET A 24 -4.91 -10.78 9.31
C MET A 24 -4.75 -9.90 8.06
N GLU A 25 -5.83 -9.17 7.76
CA GLU A 25 -5.93 -8.21 6.68
C GLU A 25 -6.03 -6.80 7.26
N TYR A 26 -5.30 -5.89 6.64
CA TYR A 26 -5.27 -4.48 6.99
C TYR A 26 -5.56 -3.64 5.76
N PHE A 27 -6.02 -2.42 5.96
CA PHE A 27 -6.29 -1.49 4.88
C PHE A 27 -5.33 -0.30 4.97
N ILE A 28 -4.74 0.05 3.83
CA ILE A 28 -4.02 1.31 3.67
C ILE A 28 -4.75 2.15 2.64
N SER A 29 -4.72 3.46 2.84
CA SER A 29 -5.40 4.42 1.97
C SER A 29 -4.46 5.57 1.61
N GLY A 30 -4.56 6.08 0.38
CA GLY A 30 -3.72 7.19 -0.08
C GLY A 30 -4.15 7.72 -1.43
N SER A 31 -3.47 8.75 -1.93
CA SER A 31 -3.69 9.19 -3.31
C SER A 31 -3.17 8.14 -4.29
N PRO A 32 -3.62 8.12 -5.56
CA PRO A 32 -3.16 7.17 -6.56
C PRO A 32 -1.63 7.14 -6.76
N GLU A 33 -0.97 8.27 -6.51
CA GLU A 33 0.46 8.53 -6.69
C GLU A 33 1.26 8.31 -5.39
N THR A 34 0.58 8.19 -4.25
CA THR A 34 1.23 7.85 -2.97
C THR A 34 1.87 6.48 -3.11
N THR A 35 3.08 6.31 -2.57
CA THR A 35 3.74 5.01 -2.59
C THR A 35 3.14 4.06 -1.56
N PHE A 36 3.28 2.75 -1.76
CA PHE A 36 2.88 1.75 -0.77
C PHE A 36 3.54 2.00 0.59
N GLU A 37 4.82 2.32 0.63
CA GLU A 37 5.54 2.64 1.86
C GLU A 37 4.95 3.85 2.59
N GLN A 38 4.67 4.95 1.87
CA GLN A 38 4.12 6.15 2.49
C GLN A 38 2.72 5.90 3.04
N ALA A 39 1.85 5.27 2.24
CA ALA A 39 0.50 4.90 2.69
C ALA A 39 0.53 3.95 3.90
N MET A 40 1.49 3.02 3.94
CA MET A 40 1.69 2.11 5.08
C MET A 40 2.09 2.86 6.35
N ARG A 41 3.00 3.84 6.26
CA ARG A 41 3.43 4.66 7.41
C ARG A 41 2.28 5.56 7.90
N ASP A 42 1.51 6.13 6.99
CA ASP A 42 0.39 7.02 7.32
C ASP A 42 -0.79 6.27 7.96
N ASN A 43 -1.02 5.01 7.57
CA ASN A 43 -2.13 4.17 8.07
C ASN A 43 -1.64 3.03 8.98
N TRP A 44 -0.50 3.19 9.67
CA TRP A 44 0.19 2.11 10.39
C TRP A 44 -0.74 1.35 11.37
N PRO A 45 -1.08 0.07 11.11
CA PRO A 45 -2.07 -0.67 11.89
C PRO A 45 -1.44 -1.72 12.82
N PHE A 46 -0.11 -1.84 12.84
CA PHE A 46 0.59 -2.89 13.59
C PHE A 46 0.96 -2.38 14.98
N GLU A 47 0.16 -2.70 15.98
CA GLU A 47 0.43 -2.30 17.38
C GLU A 47 1.70 -2.99 17.93
N GLU A 48 1.99 -4.21 17.48
CA GLU A 48 3.13 -5.00 17.92
C GLU A 48 4.46 -4.61 17.26
N HIS A 49 4.41 -3.81 16.18
CA HIS A 49 5.60 -3.39 15.43
C HIS A 49 5.74 -1.87 15.46
N ASP A 50 6.95 -1.37 15.71
CA ASP A 50 7.24 0.06 15.66
C ASP A 50 7.01 0.58 14.22
N SER A 51 6.36 1.74 14.09
CA SER A 51 6.12 2.44 12.83
C SER A 51 7.38 2.97 12.15
N LYS A 52 8.56 2.72 12.71
CA LYS A 52 9.90 2.92 12.12
C LYS A 52 10.59 1.61 11.73
N SER A 53 9.98 0.47 11.99
CA SER A 53 10.51 -0.85 11.61
C SER A 53 10.81 -0.89 10.12
N LYS A 54 11.87 -1.60 9.73
CA LYS A 54 12.17 -1.86 8.33
C LYS A 54 11.20 -2.93 7.82
N PHE A 55 10.64 -2.70 6.64
CA PHE A 55 9.75 -3.63 5.98
C PHE A 55 9.90 -3.51 4.46
N ARG A 56 9.41 -4.52 3.76
CA ARG A 56 9.12 -4.46 2.32
C ARG A 56 7.69 -4.89 2.05
N ILE A 57 7.12 -4.35 0.98
CA ILE A 57 5.79 -4.71 0.49
C ILE A 57 5.98 -5.42 -0.84
N ILE A 58 5.48 -6.64 -0.94
CA ILE A 58 5.62 -7.52 -2.09
C ILE A 58 4.26 -7.97 -2.62
N THR A 59 4.18 -8.32 -3.89
CA THR A 59 3.01 -9.03 -4.44
C THR A 59 3.02 -10.50 -4.01
N ASP A 60 1.91 -11.22 -4.26
CA ASP A 60 1.85 -12.68 -4.07
C ASP A 60 2.88 -13.44 -4.93
N SER A 61 3.30 -12.87 -6.06
CA SER A 61 4.37 -13.40 -6.91
C SER A 61 5.78 -13.07 -6.41
N GLY A 62 5.92 -12.33 -5.31
CA GLY A 62 7.20 -11.96 -4.71
C GLY A 62 7.89 -10.74 -5.31
N VAL A 63 7.17 -9.92 -6.09
CA VAL A 63 7.72 -8.68 -6.67
C VAL A 63 7.66 -7.56 -5.64
N ASP A 64 8.79 -6.89 -5.40
CA ASP A 64 8.83 -5.72 -4.51
C ASP A 64 8.12 -4.52 -5.14
N VAL A 65 7.12 -4.00 -4.43
CA VAL A 65 6.30 -2.85 -4.83
C VAL A 65 6.35 -1.74 -3.78
N THR A 66 7.27 -1.80 -2.82
CA THR A 66 7.37 -0.86 -1.68
C THR A 66 7.38 0.60 -2.10
N LYS A 67 8.13 0.91 -3.17
CA LYS A 67 8.28 2.27 -3.72
C LYS A 67 7.33 2.56 -4.89
N SER A 68 6.50 1.60 -5.28
CA SER A 68 5.54 1.77 -6.36
C SER A 68 4.32 2.56 -5.86
N ALA A 69 3.66 3.26 -6.78
CA ALA A 69 2.44 4.02 -6.48
C ALA A 69 1.27 3.06 -6.18
N LEU A 70 0.31 3.47 -5.33
CA LEU A 70 -0.88 2.66 -5.03
C LEU A 70 -1.68 2.29 -6.29
N SER A 71 -1.69 3.16 -7.30
CA SER A 71 -2.33 2.91 -8.59
C SER A 71 -1.63 1.85 -9.46
N SER A 72 -0.36 1.50 -9.18
CA SER A 72 0.40 0.57 -10.01
C SER A 72 0.06 -0.90 -9.76
N HIS A 73 -0.63 -1.19 -8.67
CA HIS A 73 -1.03 -2.54 -8.31
C HIS A 73 -2.42 -2.52 -7.70
N GLU A 74 -3.27 -3.44 -8.14
CA GLU A 74 -4.61 -3.63 -7.59
C GLU A 74 -4.66 -4.89 -6.73
N GLY A 75 -5.54 -4.90 -5.74
CA GLY A 75 -5.75 -6.06 -4.88
C GLY A 75 -4.91 -6.06 -3.60
N THR A 76 -4.44 -7.26 -3.23
CA THR A 76 -3.75 -7.53 -1.97
C THR A 76 -2.25 -7.55 -2.18
N VAL A 77 -1.51 -6.93 -1.27
CA VAL A 77 -0.05 -7.03 -1.18
C VAL A 77 0.34 -7.58 0.19
N LEU A 78 1.53 -8.14 0.27
CA LEU A 78 2.08 -8.73 1.49
C LEU A 78 3.14 -7.81 2.06
N ILE A 79 3.13 -7.59 3.37
CA ILE A 79 4.22 -6.95 4.10
C ILE A 79 5.13 -8.02 4.70
N GLU A 80 6.43 -7.78 4.59
CA GLU A 80 7.46 -8.55 5.28
C GLU A 80 8.33 -7.60 6.12
N PHE A 81 8.38 -7.83 7.43
CA PHE A 81 9.30 -7.11 8.31
C PHE A 81 10.73 -7.64 8.13
N ILE A 82 11.69 -6.73 8.14
CA ILE A 82 13.11 -7.01 7.91
C ILE A 82 13.88 -6.61 9.16
N SER A 83 14.78 -7.48 9.62
CA SER A 83 15.70 -7.21 10.73
C SER A 83 16.78 -6.17 10.41
#